data_AF-A0A6M4FWT4-F1
#
_entry.id   AF-A0A6M4FWT4-F1
#
_cell.length_a   1.000
_cell.length_b   1.000
_cell.length_c   1.000
_cell.angle_alpha   90.00
_cell.angle_beta   90.00
_cell.angle_gamma   90.00
#
_symmetry.space_group_name_H-M   'P 1'
#
loop_
_entity.id
_entity.type
_entity.pdbx_description
1 polymer ?
#
loop_
_entity_poly.entity_id
_entity_poly.type
_entity_poly.pdbx_seq_one_letter_code
_entity_poly.pdbx_strand_id
1 'polypeptide(L)'
;MPPYDDVTIDTFRTRLASGESQPLDWWHASRERIATREPQVLAWQHLADAPPPPPVAGGPLAGVPVGIKDIIDTRDMPIGWGTDYLHSPGALMDAALVSLLREQGALIMGKTVSTELAYFTPGRTRNPLDPERTPGGSSSGSAAAVADGMVPLAFGTQTAGSIIRPASFCGVFGFKPTFDLISPAGIKAFSPSLDTLGWFARRIDDICTTFSALTRAPTIPALASLAGVRVGLRSLPGDETLSPEVRQALDEVAGRLERAGAEVVPLPPDGRFDALVEEQKIVGIRI
;
A
#
# COMPACT_ATOMS: atom_id res chain seq x y z
N MET A 1 20.49 -8.57 11.22
CA MET A 1 19.30 -8.13 10.48
C MET A 1 18.23 -9.21 10.59
N PRO A 2 16.95 -8.84 10.71
CA PRO A 2 15.84 -9.78 10.58
C PRO A 2 15.94 -10.59 9.27
N PRO A 3 15.58 -11.88 9.25
CA PRO A 3 15.86 -12.81 8.15
C PRO A 3 15.15 -12.48 6.83
N TYR A 4 14.17 -11.57 6.83
CA TYR A 4 13.33 -11.22 5.67
C TYR A 4 13.34 -9.74 5.27
N ASP A 5 14.24 -8.92 5.83
CA ASP A 5 14.30 -7.49 5.48
C ASP A 5 14.69 -7.27 4.01
N ASP A 6 15.53 -8.16 3.46
CA ASP A 6 16.00 -8.12 2.08
C ASP A 6 15.32 -9.09 1.12
N VAL A 7 14.27 -9.77 1.58
CA VAL A 7 13.54 -10.75 0.78
C VAL A 7 12.39 -10.08 0.03
N THR A 8 12.29 -10.38 -1.27
CA THR A 8 11.14 -10.07 -2.13
C THR A 8 10.18 -11.25 -2.18
N ILE A 9 8.94 -11.02 -2.63
CA ILE A 9 7.96 -12.07 -2.91
C ILE A 9 8.55 -13.14 -3.83
N ASP A 10 9.21 -12.77 -4.92
CA ASP A 10 9.75 -13.74 -5.88
C ASP A 10 10.96 -14.52 -5.35
N THR A 11 11.83 -13.88 -4.57
CA THR A 11 12.93 -14.59 -3.90
C THR A 11 12.40 -15.56 -2.85
N PHE A 12 11.37 -15.18 -2.08
CA PHE A 12 10.71 -16.11 -1.14
C PHE A 12 10.08 -17.30 -1.87
N ARG A 13 9.42 -17.08 -3.00
CA ARG A 13 8.87 -18.17 -3.83
C ARG A 13 9.95 -19.12 -4.34
N THR A 14 11.11 -18.60 -4.72
CA THR A 14 12.25 -19.44 -5.14
C THR A 14 12.77 -20.29 -3.97
N ARG A 15 12.80 -19.73 -2.76
CA ARG A 15 13.15 -20.48 -1.54
C ARG A 15 12.12 -21.54 -1.19
N LEU A 16 10.82 -21.26 -1.33
CA LEU A 16 9.77 -22.26 -1.17
C LEU A 16 9.91 -23.42 -2.18
N ALA A 17 10.17 -23.10 -3.45
CA ALA A 17 10.30 -24.10 -4.51
C ALA A 17 11.54 -25.00 -4.35
N SER A 18 12.62 -24.45 -3.78
CA SER A 18 13.86 -25.20 -3.50
C SER A 18 13.88 -25.90 -2.15
N GLY A 19 12.89 -25.63 -1.28
CA GLY A 19 12.84 -26.15 0.09
C GLY A 19 13.75 -25.40 1.09
N GLU A 20 14.38 -24.30 0.69
CA GLU A 20 15.16 -23.41 1.57
C GLU A 20 14.26 -22.67 2.58
N SER A 21 12.97 -22.48 2.25
CA SER A 21 11.97 -21.92 3.17
C SER A 21 10.71 -22.78 3.20
N GLN A 22 9.98 -22.70 4.32
CA GLN A 22 8.68 -23.31 4.52
C GLN A 22 7.53 -22.28 4.35
N PRO A 23 6.30 -22.72 4.02
CA PRO A 23 5.19 -21.81 3.70
C PRO A 23 4.84 -20.77 4.77
N LEU A 24 5.13 -21.03 6.05
CA LEU A 24 4.81 -20.13 7.17
C LEU A 24 6.03 -19.38 7.71
N ASP A 25 7.22 -19.54 7.14
CA ASP A 25 8.44 -18.92 7.70
C ASP A 25 8.34 -17.39 7.71
N TRP A 26 7.87 -16.78 6.62
CA TRP A 26 7.71 -15.32 6.56
C TRP A 26 6.62 -14.84 7.51
N TRP A 27 5.53 -15.60 7.67
CA TRP A 27 4.51 -15.31 8.68
C TRP A 27 5.10 -15.24 10.09
N HIS A 28 5.87 -16.26 10.49
CA HIS A 28 6.47 -16.31 11.82
C HIS A 28 7.47 -15.16 12.04
N ALA A 29 8.33 -14.89 11.05
CA ALA A 29 9.25 -13.76 11.12
C ALA A 29 8.50 -12.40 11.22
N SER A 30 7.41 -12.24 10.47
CA SER A 30 6.53 -11.07 10.57
C SER A 30 5.90 -10.94 11.96
N ARG A 31 5.43 -12.05 12.56
CA ARG A 31 4.88 -12.05 13.93
C ARG A 31 5.91 -11.61 14.97
N GLU A 32 7.16 -12.09 14.88
CA GLU A 32 8.25 -11.67 15.77
C GLU A 32 8.57 -10.17 15.62
N ARG A 33 8.63 -9.68 14.38
CA ARG A 33 8.84 -8.26 14.11
C ARG A 33 7.70 -7.41 14.67
N ILE A 34 6.45 -7.80 14.44
CA ILE A 34 5.26 -7.12 14.96
C ILE A 34 5.30 -7.09 16.49
N ALA A 35 5.56 -8.21 17.16
CA ALA A 35 5.62 -8.27 18.61
C ALA A 35 6.66 -7.30 19.21
N THR A 36 7.78 -7.12 18.51
CA THR A 36 8.87 -6.23 18.96
C THR A 36 8.55 -4.75 18.72
N ARG A 37 7.88 -4.43 17.61
CA ARG A 37 7.77 -3.06 17.08
C ARG A 37 6.41 -2.41 17.25
N GLU A 38 5.35 -3.20 17.34
CA GLU A 38 3.99 -2.68 17.48
C GLU A 38 3.80 -1.78 18.71
N PRO A 39 4.43 -2.01 19.88
CA PRO A 39 4.33 -1.08 21.00
C PRO A 39 4.80 0.35 20.68
N GLN A 40 5.63 0.55 19.65
CA GLN A 40 6.10 1.87 19.23
C GLN A 40 5.41 2.39 17.97
N VAL A 41 5.09 1.51 17.01
CA VAL A 41 4.54 1.92 15.70
C VAL A 41 3.01 2.01 15.73
N LEU A 42 2.33 1.13 16.47
CA LEU A 42 0.87 1.10 16.61
C LEU A 42 0.14 0.99 15.25
N ALA A 43 0.62 0.12 14.36
CA ALA A 43 0.14 -0.03 12.99
C ALA A 43 -1.08 -0.96 12.84
N TRP A 44 -1.36 -1.81 13.83
CA TRP A 44 -2.38 -2.87 13.72
C TRP A 44 -3.58 -2.56 14.59
N GLN A 45 -4.78 -2.66 14.03
CA GLN A 45 -6.04 -2.63 14.78
C GLN A 45 -6.34 -4.01 15.40
N HIS A 46 -6.06 -5.06 14.62
CA HIS A 46 -6.25 -6.44 15.02
C HIS A 46 -5.24 -7.31 14.28
N LEU A 47 -4.77 -8.37 14.92
CA LEU A 47 -3.88 -9.36 14.32
C LEU A 47 -4.60 -10.71 14.35
N ALA A 48 -4.37 -11.54 13.33
CA ALA A 48 -4.84 -12.93 13.37
C ALA A 48 -4.27 -13.64 14.61
N ASP A 49 -5.10 -14.45 15.27
CA ASP A 49 -4.72 -15.18 16.48
C ASP A 49 -3.69 -16.27 16.19
N ALA A 50 -3.83 -16.95 15.04
CA ALA A 50 -3.00 -18.05 14.60
C ALA A 50 -2.67 -17.94 13.11
N PRO A 51 -1.57 -18.56 12.64
CA PRO A 51 -1.35 -18.71 11.21
C PRO A 51 -2.54 -19.45 10.57
N PRO A 52 -3.02 -19.02 9.40
CA PRO A 52 -3.95 -19.83 8.63
C PRO A 52 -3.25 -21.13 8.16
N PRO A 53 -4.01 -22.17 7.78
CA PRO A 53 -3.43 -23.34 7.15
C PRO A 53 -2.53 -22.95 5.98
N PRO A 54 -1.39 -23.65 5.77
CA PRO A 54 -0.55 -23.42 4.61
C PRO A 54 -1.38 -23.48 3.32
N PRO A 55 -1.11 -22.61 2.33
CA PRO A 55 -1.87 -22.61 1.09
C PRO A 55 -1.74 -23.97 0.39
N VAL A 56 -2.88 -24.56 0.05
CA VAL A 56 -2.97 -25.91 -0.56
C VAL A 56 -2.50 -25.90 -2.03
N ALA A 57 -2.55 -24.75 -2.69
CA ALA A 57 -2.11 -24.55 -4.06
C ALA A 57 -1.05 -23.44 -4.16
N GLY A 58 -0.08 -23.64 -5.05
CA GLY A 58 0.92 -22.63 -5.39
C GLY A 58 0.26 -21.44 -6.08
N GLY A 59 0.55 -20.23 -5.59
CA GLY A 59 0.15 -18.97 -6.20
C GLY A 59 1.29 -17.95 -6.12
N PRO A 60 1.22 -16.84 -6.87
CA PRO A 60 2.22 -15.78 -6.83
C PRO A 60 2.40 -15.14 -5.46
N LEU A 61 1.46 -15.31 -4.52
CA LEU A 61 1.53 -14.77 -3.16
C LEU A 61 1.57 -15.87 -2.10
N ALA A 62 1.85 -17.13 -2.47
CA ALA A 62 1.89 -18.25 -1.54
C ALA A 62 2.84 -17.98 -0.36
N GLY A 63 2.29 -18.00 0.86
CA GLY A 63 3.05 -17.80 2.09
C GLY A 63 3.41 -16.34 2.42
N VAL A 64 2.97 -15.38 1.60
CA VAL A 64 3.26 -13.95 1.81
C VAL A 64 2.30 -13.37 2.85
N PRO A 65 2.79 -12.86 4.00
CA PRO A 65 1.94 -12.21 4.98
C PRO A 65 1.51 -10.82 4.51
N VAL A 66 0.21 -10.51 4.64
CA VAL A 66 -0.37 -9.25 4.14
C VAL A 66 -1.18 -8.51 5.21
N GLY A 67 -0.98 -7.20 5.32
CA GLY A 67 -1.83 -6.33 6.14
C GLY A 67 -3.03 -5.78 5.36
N ILE A 68 -4.21 -5.72 5.98
CA ILE A 68 -5.44 -5.23 5.32
C ILE A 68 -5.96 -4.01 6.06
N LYS A 69 -6.07 -2.84 5.44
CA LYS A 69 -6.63 -1.64 6.07
C LYS A 69 -8.02 -1.91 6.64
N ASP A 70 -8.30 -1.41 7.85
CA ASP A 70 -9.50 -1.76 8.61
C ASP A 70 -10.83 -1.13 8.11
N ILE A 71 -10.86 -0.72 6.84
CA ILE A 71 -12.09 -0.36 6.12
C ILE A 71 -12.43 -1.38 5.02
N ILE A 72 -11.61 -2.42 4.89
CA ILE A 72 -11.75 -3.51 3.93
C ILE A 72 -12.27 -4.72 4.70
N ASP A 73 -13.35 -5.30 4.19
CA ASP A 73 -14.09 -6.36 4.82
C ASP A 73 -13.30 -7.68 4.84
N THR A 74 -13.33 -8.33 6.00
CA THR A 74 -12.78 -9.65 6.28
C THR A 74 -13.83 -10.44 7.02
N ARG A 75 -14.10 -11.68 6.61
CA ARG A 75 -15.12 -12.52 7.25
C ARG A 75 -14.67 -13.09 8.60
N ASP A 76 -13.37 -13.26 8.78
CA ASP A 76 -12.72 -13.97 9.88
C ASP A 76 -12.00 -13.05 10.88
N MET A 77 -12.15 -11.73 10.73
CA MET A 77 -11.55 -10.73 11.60
C MET A 77 -12.48 -9.53 11.78
N PRO A 78 -12.43 -8.85 12.94
CA PRO A 78 -13.25 -7.68 13.20
C PRO A 78 -12.96 -6.54 12.22
N ILE A 79 -13.93 -5.65 12.09
CA ILE A 79 -13.85 -4.44 11.27
C ILE A 79 -14.38 -3.28 12.12
N GLY A 80 -13.55 -2.26 12.34
CA GLY A 80 -13.90 -1.05 13.09
C GLY A 80 -13.96 0.22 12.23
N TRP A 81 -13.58 0.16 10.95
CA TRP A 81 -13.56 1.32 10.04
C TRP A 81 -12.80 2.55 10.57
N GLY A 82 -11.88 2.35 11.53
CA GLY A 82 -11.15 3.41 12.22
C GLY A 82 -12.00 4.29 13.14
N THR A 83 -13.23 3.89 13.49
CA THR A 83 -14.13 4.64 14.38
C THR A 83 -14.43 3.87 15.67
N ASP A 84 -14.68 4.59 16.77
CA ASP A 84 -15.09 3.99 18.04
C ASP A 84 -16.61 3.69 18.09
N TYR A 85 -17.38 4.13 17.09
CA TYR A 85 -18.85 4.04 17.10
C TYR A 85 -19.40 2.81 16.37
N LEU A 86 -18.68 2.29 15.38
CA LEU A 86 -19.12 1.19 14.53
C LEU A 86 -18.14 0.04 14.61
N HIS A 87 -18.65 -1.15 14.91
CA HIS A 87 -17.84 -2.35 15.00
C HIS A 87 -18.61 -3.54 14.47
N SER A 88 -17.91 -4.43 13.77
CA SER A 88 -18.39 -5.76 13.41
C SER A 88 -17.36 -6.80 13.87
N PRO A 89 -17.78 -7.96 14.40
CA PRO A 89 -16.86 -9.07 14.66
C PRO A 89 -16.27 -9.66 13.36
N GLY A 90 -16.87 -9.35 12.21
CA GLY A 90 -16.44 -9.73 10.87
C GLY A 90 -17.54 -9.45 9.84
N ALA A 91 -17.21 -9.46 8.55
CA ALA A 91 -18.20 -9.34 7.48
C ALA A 91 -18.87 -10.69 7.20
N LEU A 92 -20.02 -10.67 6.51
CA LEU A 92 -20.67 -11.92 6.03
C LEU A 92 -19.79 -12.65 5.00
N MET A 93 -19.03 -11.90 4.21
CA MET A 93 -18.14 -12.40 3.18
C MET A 93 -16.87 -11.54 3.16
N ASP A 94 -15.77 -12.13 2.68
CA ASP A 94 -14.55 -11.37 2.43
C ASP A 94 -14.79 -10.32 1.32
N ALA A 95 -14.10 -9.19 1.40
CA ALA A 95 -14.01 -8.27 0.26
C ALA A 95 -13.48 -9.00 -0.98
N ALA A 96 -13.81 -8.50 -2.18
CA ALA A 96 -13.35 -9.11 -3.44
C ALA A 96 -11.82 -9.23 -3.48
N LEU A 97 -11.11 -8.21 -3.01
CA LEU A 97 -9.66 -8.24 -2.82
C LEU A 97 -9.20 -9.37 -1.91
N VAL A 98 -9.80 -9.49 -0.72
CA VAL A 98 -9.36 -10.47 0.29
C VAL A 98 -9.56 -11.88 -0.24
N SER A 99 -10.67 -12.12 -0.95
CA SER A 99 -10.91 -13.38 -1.66
C SER A 99 -9.80 -13.68 -2.68
N LEU A 100 -9.46 -12.71 -3.54
CA LEU A 100 -8.36 -12.85 -4.51
C LEU A 100 -7.01 -13.12 -3.84
N LEU A 101 -6.69 -12.42 -2.75
CA LEU A 101 -5.44 -12.62 -2.00
C LEU A 101 -5.34 -14.05 -1.48
N ARG A 102 -6.42 -14.57 -0.88
CA ARG A 102 -6.48 -15.96 -0.41
C ARG A 102 -6.33 -16.96 -1.55
N GLU A 103 -6.98 -16.71 -2.69
CA GLU A 103 -6.83 -17.52 -3.91
C GLU A 103 -5.38 -17.54 -4.43
N GLN A 104 -4.66 -16.42 -4.32
CA GLN A 104 -3.24 -16.33 -4.70
C GLN A 104 -2.28 -16.88 -3.62
N GLY A 105 -2.81 -17.42 -2.51
CA GLY A 105 -2.04 -18.06 -1.43
C GLY A 105 -1.49 -17.10 -0.37
N ALA A 106 -1.92 -15.83 -0.36
CA ALA A 106 -1.49 -14.85 0.63
C ALA A 106 -2.07 -15.18 2.02
N LEU A 107 -1.33 -14.82 3.06
CA LEU A 107 -1.68 -15.04 4.45
C LEU A 107 -2.12 -13.71 5.08
N ILE A 108 -3.40 -13.55 5.38
CA ILE A 108 -3.91 -12.31 5.98
C ILE A 108 -3.39 -12.18 7.42
N MET A 109 -2.44 -11.27 7.65
CA MET A 109 -1.78 -11.05 8.96
C MET A 109 -2.70 -10.39 9.97
N GLY A 110 -3.58 -9.51 9.49
CA GLY A 110 -4.43 -8.72 10.37
C GLY A 110 -5.00 -7.48 9.69
N LYS A 111 -5.69 -6.69 10.52
CA LYS A 111 -6.29 -5.42 10.17
C LYS A 111 -5.34 -4.28 10.56
N THR A 112 -4.95 -3.45 9.61
CA THR A 112 -4.09 -2.29 9.83
C THR A 112 -4.93 -1.04 10.09
N VAL A 113 -4.43 -0.15 10.95
CA VAL A 113 -5.11 1.09 11.36
C VAL A 113 -5.46 1.96 10.14
N SER A 114 -6.70 2.44 10.12
CA SER A 114 -7.18 3.50 9.23
C SER A 114 -7.44 4.77 10.04
N THR A 115 -7.42 5.93 9.39
CA THR A 115 -8.17 7.08 9.93
C THR A 115 -9.66 6.77 9.93
N GLU A 116 -10.40 7.50 10.76
CA GLU A 116 -11.83 7.32 10.90
C GLU A 116 -12.56 7.43 9.56
N LEU A 117 -13.23 6.35 9.15
CA LEU A 117 -13.99 6.24 7.90
C LEU A 117 -13.18 6.68 6.66
N ALA A 118 -11.86 6.48 6.71
CA ALA A 118 -10.90 6.89 5.68
C ALA A 118 -10.77 8.41 5.46
N TYR A 119 -11.25 9.24 6.41
CA TYR A 119 -11.24 10.70 6.35
C TYR A 119 -10.09 11.31 7.15
N PHE A 120 -10.28 12.49 7.76
CA PHE A 120 -9.18 13.29 8.34
C PHE A 120 -8.80 12.96 9.78
N THR A 121 -9.67 12.33 10.59
CA THR A 121 -9.38 12.05 12.00
C THR A 121 -8.23 11.05 12.13
N PRO A 122 -7.04 11.45 12.64
CA PRO A 122 -5.87 10.58 12.68
C PRO A 122 -6.09 9.38 13.61
N GLY A 123 -5.56 8.22 13.23
CA GLY A 123 -5.47 7.05 14.10
C GLY A 123 -4.24 7.09 15.02
N ARG A 124 -4.06 6.04 15.82
CA ARG A 124 -2.96 5.92 16.80
C ARG A 124 -1.56 5.68 16.21
N THR A 125 -1.47 5.35 14.93
CA THR A 125 -0.22 4.92 14.28
C THR A 125 0.81 6.05 14.23
N ARG A 126 2.07 5.69 14.50
CA ARG A 126 3.22 6.58 14.46
C ARG A 126 4.11 6.27 13.26
N ASN A 127 4.86 7.25 12.78
CA ASN A 127 5.80 7.02 11.68
C ASN A 127 6.97 6.14 12.16
N PRO A 128 7.29 5.02 11.47
CA PRO A 128 8.41 4.16 11.86
C PRO A 128 9.79 4.82 11.86
N LEU A 129 9.98 5.88 11.06
CA LEU A 129 11.24 6.62 10.96
C LEU A 129 11.41 7.64 12.12
N ASP A 130 10.30 8.16 12.63
CA ASP A 130 10.26 9.15 13.72
C ASP A 130 8.90 9.05 14.45
N PRO A 131 8.83 8.43 15.64
CA PRO A 131 7.58 8.20 16.34
C PRO A 131 6.80 9.47 16.73
N GLU A 132 7.44 10.64 16.72
CA GLU A 132 6.79 11.93 16.99
C GLU A 132 6.12 12.52 15.73
N ARG A 133 6.24 11.85 14.58
CA ARG A 133 5.65 12.28 13.30
C ARG A 133 4.49 11.40 12.87
N THR A 134 3.62 12.00 12.06
CA THR A 134 2.54 11.27 11.40
C THR A 134 3.08 10.29 10.35
N PRO A 135 2.52 9.07 10.24
CA PRO A 135 2.76 8.17 9.12
C PRO A 135 1.99 8.62 7.85
N GLY A 136 1.22 9.71 7.92
CA GLY A 136 0.23 10.09 6.93
C GLY A 136 -1.06 9.28 7.10
N GLY A 137 -1.94 9.36 6.12
CA GLY A 137 -3.24 8.67 6.15
C GLY A 137 -4.00 8.85 4.83
N SER A 138 -5.15 8.23 4.65
CA SER A 138 -5.89 7.44 5.64
C SER A 138 -5.42 6.01 5.86
N SER A 139 -4.55 5.46 5.00
CA SER A 139 -4.00 4.10 5.13
C SER A 139 -2.76 4.06 6.04
N SER A 140 -2.88 4.65 7.24
CA SER A 140 -1.78 4.95 8.15
C SER A 140 -1.05 3.69 8.61
N GLY A 141 -1.77 2.69 9.12
CA GLY A 141 -1.21 1.44 9.59
C GLY A 141 -0.60 0.62 8.46
N SER A 142 -1.21 0.63 7.27
CA SER A 142 -0.72 -0.15 6.12
C SER A 142 0.67 0.32 5.67
N ALA A 143 0.88 1.63 5.53
CA ALA A 143 2.17 2.18 5.17
C ALA A 143 3.21 1.96 6.27
N ALA A 144 2.84 2.22 7.53
CA ALA A 144 3.75 2.07 8.67
C ALA A 144 4.18 0.61 8.90
N ALA A 145 3.27 -0.37 8.78
CA ALA A 145 3.60 -1.78 8.92
C ALA A 145 4.60 -2.25 7.85
N VAL A 146 4.43 -1.80 6.60
CA VAL A 146 5.36 -2.13 5.51
C VAL A 146 6.72 -1.47 5.72
N ALA A 147 6.73 -0.18 6.07
CA ALA A 147 7.94 0.58 6.31
C ALA A 147 8.76 0.05 7.49
N ASP A 148 8.10 -0.41 8.55
CA ASP A 148 8.77 -0.98 9.70
C ASP A 148 9.26 -2.42 9.50
N GLY A 149 8.97 -3.06 8.37
CA GLY A 149 9.39 -4.46 8.14
C GLY A 149 8.42 -5.51 8.70
N MET A 150 7.29 -5.09 9.27
CA MET A 150 6.34 -6.01 9.90
C MET A 150 5.70 -6.96 8.89
N VAL A 151 5.37 -6.47 7.71
CA VAL A 151 4.91 -7.27 6.56
C VAL A 151 5.57 -6.76 5.28
N PRO A 152 5.74 -7.61 4.24
CA PRO A 152 6.22 -7.15 2.94
C PRO A 152 5.19 -6.35 2.15
N LEU A 153 3.90 -6.64 2.37
CA LEU A 153 2.80 -6.13 1.58
C LEU A 153 1.63 -5.73 2.49
N ALA A 154 1.03 -4.57 2.22
CA ALA A 154 -0.22 -4.18 2.87
C ALA A 154 -1.13 -3.44 1.90
N PHE A 155 -2.43 -3.56 2.11
CA PHE A 155 -3.47 -2.97 1.26
C PHE A 155 -4.16 -1.83 1.97
N GLY A 156 -4.47 -0.77 1.21
CA GLY A 156 -5.23 0.38 1.65
C GLY A 156 -6.10 0.93 0.54
N THR A 157 -6.55 2.16 0.71
CA THR A 157 -7.40 2.85 -0.28
C THR A 157 -6.94 4.29 -0.47
N GLN A 158 -7.22 4.85 -1.64
CA GLN A 158 -7.02 6.25 -1.96
C GLN A 158 -8.27 6.84 -2.61
N THR A 159 -8.86 7.80 -1.92
CA THR A 159 -9.84 8.74 -2.50
C THR A 159 -9.13 9.95 -3.09
N ALA A 160 -8.28 10.61 -2.29
CA ALA A 160 -7.48 11.76 -2.73
C ALA A 160 -5.98 11.42 -2.76
N GLY A 161 -5.40 11.11 -1.60
CA GLY A 161 -3.97 10.85 -1.46
C GLY A 161 -3.62 9.69 -0.52
N SER A 162 -4.60 8.88 -0.10
CA SER A 162 -4.48 7.95 1.02
C SER A 162 -3.65 6.68 0.76
N ILE A 163 -3.01 6.57 -0.41
CA ILE A 163 -1.92 5.62 -0.69
C ILE A 163 -0.61 6.39 -0.86
N ILE A 164 -0.53 7.34 -1.80
CA ILE A 164 0.73 8.01 -2.16
C ILE A 164 1.30 8.85 -1.01
N ARG A 165 0.46 9.58 -0.27
CA ARG A 165 0.92 10.41 0.85
C ARG A 165 1.52 9.58 2.00
N PRO A 166 0.84 8.57 2.57
CA PRO A 166 1.44 7.78 3.63
C PRO A 166 2.64 6.95 3.15
N ALA A 167 2.68 6.53 1.88
CA ALA A 167 3.85 5.88 1.29
C ALA A 167 5.08 6.81 1.29
N SER A 168 4.90 8.05 0.82
CA SER A 168 5.94 9.09 0.83
C SER A 168 6.42 9.39 2.25
N PHE A 169 5.50 9.56 3.20
CA PHE A 169 5.84 9.89 4.59
C PHE A 169 6.58 8.75 5.30
N CYS A 170 6.26 7.50 5.00
CA CYS A 170 6.89 6.33 5.61
C CYS A 170 8.10 5.81 4.80
N GLY A 171 8.42 6.40 3.64
CA GLY A 171 9.57 6.01 2.82
C GLY A 171 9.42 4.65 2.13
N VAL A 172 8.22 4.31 1.64
CA VAL A 172 7.93 3.04 0.94
C VAL A 172 7.28 3.27 -0.41
N PHE A 173 7.22 2.23 -1.26
CA PHE A 173 6.44 2.28 -2.49
C PHE A 173 4.96 2.19 -2.14
N GLY A 174 4.17 3.13 -2.66
CA GLY A 174 2.70 3.08 -2.66
C GLY A 174 2.21 3.10 -4.09
N PHE A 175 1.39 2.12 -4.45
CA PHE A 175 0.82 2.02 -5.78
C PHE A 175 -0.69 2.17 -5.73
N LYS A 176 -1.19 3.22 -6.40
CA LYS A 176 -2.61 3.39 -6.70
C LYS A 176 -2.82 3.07 -8.19
N PRO A 177 -3.43 1.93 -8.55
CA PRO A 177 -3.73 1.59 -9.94
C PRO A 177 -4.69 2.59 -10.59
N THR A 178 -4.93 2.38 -11.88
CA THR A 178 -6.07 2.96 -12.60
C THR A 178 -7.37 2.69 -11.82
N PHE A 179 -8.26 3.70 -11.79
CA PHE A 179 -9.57 3.58 -11.17
C PHE A 179 -10.33 2.37 -11.74
N ASP A 180 -11.08 1.66 -10.89
CA ASP A 180 -11.82 0.43 -11.21
C ASP A 180 -10.99 -0.76 -11.73
N LEU A 181 -9.65 -0.74 -11.65
CA LEU A 181 -8.85 -1.91 -12.02
C LEU A 181 -9.17 -3.15 -11.17
N ILE A 182 -9.40 -2.94 -9.86
CA ILE A 182 -9.78 -4.00 -8.90
C ILE A 182 -11.11 -3.61 -8.28
N SER A 183 -12.02 -4.58 -8.17
CA SER A 183 -13.36 -4.37 -7.61
C SER A 183 -13.31 -3.76 -6.20
N PRO A 184 -14.07 -2.69 -5.92
CA PRO A 184 -14.18 -2.10 -4.59
C PRO A 184 -15.20 -2.84 -3.68
N ALA A 185 -15.75 -3.98 -4.12
CA ALA A 185 -16.74 -4.73 -3.34
C ALA A 185 -16.17 -5.18 -1.97
N GLY A 186 -16.90 -4.87 -0.91
CA GLY A 186 -16.46 -5.11 0.48
C GLY A 186 -15.47 -4.05 1.00
N ILE A 187 -15.38 -2.89 0.37
CA ILE A 187 -14.65 -1.73 0.89
C ILE A 187 -15.67 -0.69 1.35
N LYS A 188 -15.50 -0.15 2.56
CA LYS A 188 -16.32 0.97 3.03
C LYS A 188 -16.12 2.18 2.11
N ALA A 189 -17.17 2.52 1.39
CA ALA A 189 -17.20 3.69 0.52
C ALA A 189 -17.08 4.98 1.32
N PHE A 190 -16.25 5.88 0.81
CA PHE A 190 -16.17 7.28 1.21
C PHE A 190 -16.61 8.19 0.05
N SER A 191 -16.00 8.03 -1.13
CA SER A 191 -16.45 8.66 -2.37
C SER A 191 -16.28 7.67 -3.53
N PRO A 192 -17.36 6.96 -3.93
CA PRO A 192 -17.27 5.87 -4.93
C PRO A 192 -16.66 6.26 -6.28
N SER A 193 -16.77 7.52 -6.69
CA SER A 193 -16.18 8.02 -7.94
C SER A 193 -14.66 8.22 -7.89
N LEU A 194 -14.06 8.10 -6.69
CA LEU A 194 -12.64 8.37 -6.44
C LEU A 194 -11.94 7.21 -5.73
N ASP A 195 -12.66 6.47 -4.89
CA ASP A 195 -12.14 5.41 -4.04
C ASP A 195 -11.46 4.33 -4.88
N THR A 196 -10.13 4.30 -4.80
CA THR A 196 -9.31 3.32 -5.51
C THR A 196 -8.55 2.47 -4.50
N LEU A 197 -8.66 1.15 -4.60
CA LEU A 197 -7.81 0.24 -3.85
C LEU A 197 -6.33 0.43 -4.26
N GLY A 198 -5.40 0.38 -3.31
CA GLY A 198 -3.97 0.35 -3.60
C GLY A 198 -3.18 -0.47 -2.57
N TRP A 199 -1.88 -0.58 -2.77
CA TRP A 199 -1.02 -1.35 -1.88
C TRP A 199 0.37 -0.74 -1.70
N PHE A 200 1.04 -1.19 -0.66
CA PHE A 200 2.34 -0.73 -0.21
C PHE A 200 3.34 -1.89 -0.19
N ALA A 201 4.58 -1.62 -0.61
CA ALA A 201 5.69 -2.55 -0.47
C ALA A 201 7.01 -1.81 -0.26
N ARG A 202 8.05 -2.49 0.25
CA ARG A 202 9.40 -1.92 0.37
C ARG A 202 10.19 -1.99 -0.94
N ARG A 203 9.73 -2.81 -1.90
CA ARG A 203 10.40 -3.01 -3.19
C ARG A 203 9.40 -2.89 -4.34
N ILE A 204 9.86 -2.32 -5.46
CA ILE A 204 9.05 -2.16 -6.66
C ILE A 204 8.66 -3.51 -7.28
N ASP A 205 9.54 -4.51 -7.18
CA ASP A 205 9.26 -5.87 -7.66
C ASP A 205 8.02 -6.46 -7.00
N ASP A 206 7.84 -6.23 -5.70
CA ASP A 206 6.66 -6.71 -4.95
C ASP A 206 5.38 -5.98 -5.37
N ILE A 207 5.48 -4.71 -5.79
CA ILE A 207 4.35 -3.99 -6.40
C ILE A 207 3.96 -4.67 -7.72
N CYS A 208 4.93 -4.96 -8.59
CA CYS A 208 4.72 -5.58 -9.90
C CYS A 208 4.20 -7.03 -9.81
N THR A 209 4.74 -7.82 -8.89
CA THR A 209 4.31 -9.20 -8.66
C THR A 209 2.90 -9.22 -8.07
N THR A 210 2.58 -8.31 -7.15
CA THR A 210 1.21 -8.13 -6.65
C THR A 210 0.24 -7.71 -7.76
N PHE A 211 0.64 -6.77 -8.62
CA PHE A 211 -0.18 -6.36 -9.77
C PHE A 211 -0.53 -7.56 -10.65
N SER A 212 0.48 -8.34 -11.04
CA SER A 212 0.32 -9.52 -11.89
C SER A 212 -0.56 -10.58 -11.22
N ALA A 213 -0.39 -10.79 -9.91
CA ALA A 213 -1.19 -11.73 -9.12
C ALA A 213 -2.68 -11.36 -9.07
N LEU A 214 -3.00 -10.08 -8.89
CA LEU A 214 -4.39 -9.61 -8.75
C LEU A 214 -5.10 -9.46 -10.10
N THR A 215 -4.37 -9.11 -11.16
CA THR A 215 -4.94 -8.86 -12.49
C THR A 215 -4.82 -10.03 -13.45
N ARG A 216 -3.99 -11.04 -13.09
CA ARG A 216 -3.54 -12.12 -13.99
C ARG A 216 -2.83 -11.60 -15.24
N ALA A 217 -2.32 -10.37 -15.22
CA ALA A 217 -1.46 -9.84 -16.26
C ALA A 217 -0.12 -10.59 -16.29
N PRO A 218 0.58 -10.60 -17.45
CA PRO A 218 1.95 -11.09 -17.52
C PRO A 218 2.86 -10.36 -16.52
N THR A 219 3.94 -11.03 -16.11
CA THR A 219 5.01 -10.41 -15.31
C THR A 219 5.49 -9.12 -15.95
N ILE A 220 5.62 -8.08 -15.15
CA ILE A 220 6.11 -6.77 -15.59
C ILE A 220 7.64 -6.77 -15.46
N PRO A 221 8.40 -6.82 -16.57
CA PRO A 221 9.86 -6.81 -16.50
C PRO A 221 10.36 -5.39 -16.18
N ALA A 222 11.49 -5.33 -15.47
CA ALA A 222 12.22 -4.08 -15.32
C ALA A 222 12.73 -3.59 -16.68
N LEU A 223 12.69 -2.29 -16.90
CA LEU A 223 13.30 -1.68 -18.08
C LEU A 223 14.82 -1.70 -17.94
N ALA A 224 15.52 -2.26 -18.93
CA ALA A 224 16.98 -2.27 -18.96
C ALA A 224 17.59 -0.88 -19.16
N SER A 225 16.84 0.03 -19.79
CA SER A 225 17.18 1.43 -20.00
C SER A 225 15.89 2.24 -20.16
N LEU A 226 15.96 3.53 -19.86
CA LEU A 226 14.90 4.49 -20.14
C LEU A 226 15.08 5.20 -21.49
N ALA A 227 15.99 4.74 -22.36
CA ALA A 227 16.16 5.27 -23.70
C ALA A 227 14.83 5.32 -24.48
N GLY A 228 14.46 6.51 -24.97
CA GLY A 228 13.20 6.74 -25.66
C GLY A 228 11.98 6.95 -24.76
N VAL A 229 12.13 6.87 -23.44
CA VAL A 229 11.08 7.21 -22.46
C VAL A 229 11.09 8.71 -22.23
N ARG A 230 9.93 9.35 -22.36
CA ARG A 230 9.74 10.78 -22.04
C ARG A 230 9.03 10.91 -20.70
N VAL A 231 9.64 11.65 -19.77
CA VAL A 231 9.08 11.87 -18.42
C VAL A 231 8.71 13.34 -18.29
N GLY A 232 7.41 13.62 -18.18
CA GLY A 232 6.91 14.97 -17.91
C GLY A 232 7.09 15.35 -16.44
N LEU A 233 7.89 16.37 -16.16
CA LEU A 233 8.00 16.97 -14.83
C LEU A 233 7.08 18.18 -14.73
N ARG A 234 6.11 18.12 -13.81
CA ARG A 234 5.07 19.14 -13.65
C ARG A 234 5.13 19.80 -12.27
N SER A 235 4.94 21.12 -12.25
CA SER A 235 4.78 21.90 -11.01
C SER A 235 3.43 21.65 -10.35
N LEU A 236 3.32 21.95 -9.05
CA LEU A 236 2.04 21.97 -8.35
C LEU A 236 1.04 22.92 -9.04
N PRO A 237 -0.28 22.65 -8.96
CA PRO A 237 -1.29 23.60 -9.43
C PRO A 237 -1.26 24.89 -8.61
N GLY A 238 -1.61 26.02 -9.23
CA GLY A 238 -1.64 27.34 -8.60
C GLY A 238 -0.27 27.89 -8.20
N ASP A 239 -0.25 28.75 -7.17
CA ASP A 239 0.94 29.42 -6.64
C ASP A 239 1.65 28.63 -5.52
N GLU A 240 1.34 27.33 -5.38
CA GLU A 240 1.93 26.52 -4.32
C GLU A 240 3.43 26.30 -4.52
N THR A 241 4.20 26.61 -3.47
CA THR A 241 5.65 26.42 -3.47
C THR A 241 6.03 25.14 -2.75
N LEU A 242 6.80 24.29 -3.44
CA LEU A 242 7.46 23.14 -2.82
C LEU A 242 8.49 23.61 -1.79
N SER A 243 8.65 22.85 -0.70
CA SER A 243 9.75 23.05 0.23
C SER A 243 11.11 22.85 -0.49
N PRO A 244 12.19 23.45 0.01
CA PRO A 244 13.53 23.27 -0.57
C PRO A 244 13.94 21.79 -0.70
N GLU A 245 13.60 20.98 0.31
CA GLU A 245 13.94 19.55 0.37
C GLU A 245 13.18 18.75 -0.69
N VAL A 246 11.90 19.04 -0.91
CA VAL A 246 11.10 18.37 -1.94
C VAL A 246 11.59 18.77 -3.34
N ARG A 247 11.94 20.05 -3.54
CA ARG A 247 12.53 20.52 -4.79
C ARG A 247 13.83 19.79 -5.09
N GLN A 248 14.73 19.72 -4.11
CA GLN A 248 16.00 19.01 -4.25
C GLN A 248 15.76 17.53 -4.60
N ALA A 249 14.83 16.85 -3.93
CA ALA A 249 14.52 15.46 -4.22
C ALA A 249 13.99 15.25 -5.66
N LEU A 250 13.17 16.18 -6.16
CA LEU A 250 12.69 16.13 -7.55
C LEU A 250 13.83 16.36 -8.55
N ASP A 251 14.72 17.31 -8.29
CA ASP A 251 15.88 17.58 -9.14
C ASP A 251 16.83 16.37 -9.19
N GLU A 252 17.06 15.73 -8.04
CA GLU A 252 17.85 14.50 -7.96
C GLU A 252 17.22 13.34 -8.75
N VAL A 253 15.89 13.17 -8.66
CA VAL A 253 15.17 12.15 -9.43
C VAL A 253 15.22 12.43 -10.93
N ALA A 254 15.04 13.69 -11.36
CA ALA A 254 15.16 14.09 -12.76
C ALA A 254 16.55 13.73 -13.31
N GLY A 255 17.63 14.11 -12.61
CA GLY A 255 18.99 13.78 -13.04
C GLY A 255 19.30 12.28 -13.00
N ARG A 256 18.62 11.49 -12.15
CA ARG A 256 18.73 10.02 -12.19
C ARG A 256 18.02 9.42 -13.41
N LEU A 257 16.86 9.93 -13.78
CA LEU A 257 16.10 9.49 -14.95
C LEU A 257 16.88 9.78 -16.24
N GLU A 258 17.46 10.98 -16.37
CA GLU A 258 18.27 11.37 -17.53
C GLU A 258 19.50 10.47 -17.68
N ARG A 259 20.23 10.20 -16.58
CA ARG A 259 21.36 9.27 -16.59
C ARG A 259 20.98 7.84 -16.97
N ALA A 260 19.73 7.44 -16.72
CA ALA A 260 19.20 6.14 -17.14
C ALA A 260 18.70 6.14 -18.61
N GLY A 261 18.75 7.29 -19.31
CA GLY A 261 18.41 7.43 -20.72
C GLY A 261 17.07 8.09 -21.02
N ALA A 262 16.33 8.53 -20.00
CA ALA A 262 15.05 9.22 -20.20
C ALA A 262 15.25 10.65 -20.72
N GLU A 263 14.28 11.14 -21.48
CA GLU A 263 14.13 12.57 -21.78
C GLU A 263 13.19 13.18 -20.73
N VAL A 264 13.72 13.99 -19.80
CA VAL A 264 12.89 14.72 -18.83
C VAL A 264 12.44 16.03 -19.48
N VAL A 265 11.14 16.22 -19.57
CA VAL A 265 10.53 17.40 -20.22
C VAL A 265 9.69 18.20 -19.24
N PRO A 266 9.81 19.53 -19.19
CA PRO A 266 8.87 20.35 -18.45
C PRO A 266 7.45 20.15 -19.00
N LEU A 267 6.50 19.88 -18.13
CA LEU A 267 5.08 19.77 -18.46
C LEU A 267 4.32 20.91 -17.76
N PRO A 268 4.12 22.06 -18.44
CA PRO A 268 3.48 23.21 -17.83
C PRO A 268 2.04 22.89 -17.42
N PRO A 269 1.48 23.59 -16.40
CA PRO A 269 0.06 23.50 -16.11
C PRO A 269 -0.73 23.87 -17.36
N ASP A 270 -1.70 23.03 -17.72
CA ASP A 270 -2.75 23.42 -18.65
C ASP A 270 -4.05 23.66 -17.86
N GLY A 271 -4.93 24.51 -18.39
CA GLY A 271 -6.14 24.91 -17.69
C GLY A 271 -7.12 23.75 -17.39
N ARG A 272 -6.92 22.56 -17.97
CA ARG A 272 -7.75 21.38 -17.67
C ARG A 272 -7.46 20.88 -16.27
N PHE A 273 -6.21 20.96 -15.80
CA PHE A 273 -5.87 20.50 -14.47
C PHE A 273 -6.27 21.48 -13.37
N ASP A 274 -6.23 22.79 -13.65
CA ASP A 274 -6.74 23.78 -12.69
C ASP A 274 -8.27 23.60 -12.52
N ALA A 275 -8.98 23.31 -13.62
CA ALA A 275 -10.39 22.93 -13.55
C ALA A 275 -10.62 21.66 -12.72
N LEU A 276 -9.77 20.62 -12.84
CA LEU A 276 -9.89 19.40 -12.03
C LEU A 276 -9.76 19.66 -10.52
N VAL A 277 -8.91 20.60 -10.11
CA VAL A 277 -8.77 20.98 -8.69
C VAL A 277 -10.07 21.63 -8.18
N GLU A 278 -10.68 22.50 -8.97
CA GLU A 278 -11.97 23.11 -8.62
C GLU A 278 -13.12 22.10 -8.64
N GLU A 279 -13.16 21.21 -9.64
CA GLU A 279 -14.15 20.14 -9.72
C GLU A 279 -14.03 19.15 -8.55
N GLN A 280 -12.81 18.85 -8.10
CA GLN A 280 -12.58 18.01 -6.94
C GLN A 280 -13.20 18.59 -5.67
N LYS A 281 -13.27 19.91 -5.51
CA LYS A 281 -13.97 20.53 -4.36
C LYS A 281 -15.47 20.26 -4.40
N ILE A 282 -16.05 20.09 -5.60
CA ILE A 282 -17.48 19.82 -5.80
C ILE A 282 -17.80 18.34 -5.63
N VAL A 283 -16.96 17.45 -6.17
CA VAL A 283 -17.17 15.99 -6.19
C VAL A 283 -16.63 15.30 -4.93
N GLY A 284 -15.52 15.79 -4.38
CA GLY A 284 -14.83 15.19 -3.22
C GLY A 284 -15.37 15.62 -1.86
N ILE A 285 -16.20 16.68 -1.80
CA ILE A 285 -16.73 17.28 -0.56
C ILE A 285 -18.14 17.85 -0.80
N ARG A 286 -19.10 17.00 -1.16
CA ARG A 286 -20.51 17.26 -0.82
C ARG A 286 -20.95 16.17 0.15
N ILE A 287 -20.82 16.48 1.43
CA ILE A 287 -21.58 15.87 2.53
C ILE A 287 -22.73 16.82 2.83
#